data_AF-A0A3B5JWM7-F1
#
_entry.id   AF-A0A3B5JWM7-F1
#
_cell.length_a   1.000
_cell.length_b   1.000
_cell.length_c   1.000
_cell.angle_alpha   90.00
_cell.angle_beta   90.00
_cell.angle_gamma   90.00
#
_symmetry.space_group_name_H-M   'P 1'
#
loop_
_entity.id
_entity.type
_entity.pdbx_description
1 polymer ?
#
loop_
_entity_poly.entity_id
_entity_poly.type
_entity_poly.pdbx_seq_one_letter_code
_entity_poly.pdbx_strand_id
1 'polypeptide(L)'
;TSSHVQSDAFNIFSCQLCDLRSPYSYYGQKPPNTRAIVLLEECFVTKDPFSPDREKFLILGSECSLCRKRVCVGLLWSPGIVSLFLN
;
A
#
# COMPACT_ATOMS: atom_id res chain seq x y z
N THR A 1 30.22 -14.82 14.30
CA THR A 1 29.92 -13.50 13.70
C THR A 1 29.12 -13.74 12.42
N SER A 2 27.80 -13.83 12.52
CA SER A 2 26.94 -14.04 11.35
C SER A 2 25.98 -12.87 11.21
N SER A 3 26.46 -11.85 10.50
CA SER A 3 25.63 -10.79 9.93
C SER A 3 24.84 -11.38 8.75
N HIS A 4 23.60 -11.79 9.00
CA HIS A 4 22.63 -12.12 7.95
C HIS A 4 22.09 -10.80 7.38
N VAL A 5 22.77 -10.25 6.37
CA VAL A 5 22.23 -9.13 5.58
C VAL A 5 21.26 -9.75 4.58
N GLN A 6 19.98 -9.84 4.96
CA GLN A 6 18.91 -10.31 4.09
C GLN A 6 18.67 -9.21 3.04
N SER A 7 19.33 -9.34 1.89
CA SER A 7 19.08 -8.54 0.69
C SER A 7 17.72 -8.96 0.09
N ASP A 8 16.64 -8.52 0.74
CA ASP A 8 15.29 -8.65 0.21
C ASP A 8 15.15 -7.72 -1.00
N ALA A 9 14.75 -8.26 -2.14
CA ALA A 9 14.28 -7.44 -3.25
C ALA A 9 13.00 -6.74 -2.79
N PHE A 10 13.13 -5.54 -2.21
CA PHE A 10 11.98 -4.78 -1.75
C PHE A 10 11.03 -4.56 -2.93
N ASN A 11 9.81 -5.11 -2.85
CA ASN A 11 8.80 -4.79 -3.84
C ASN A 11 8.47 -3.29 -3.73
N ILE A 12 8.59 -2.56 -4.83
CA ILE A 12 8.39 -1.10 -4.86
C ILE A 12 7.03 -0.78 -5.47
N PHE A 13 6.20 -0.07 -4.70
CA PHE A 13 5.03 0.61 -5.20
C PHE A 13 5.48 1.86 -5.94
N SER A 14 4.93 2.12 -7.13
CA SER A 14 5.19 3.33 -7.92
C SER A 14 3.86 3.92 -8.38
N CYS A 15 3.53 5.12 -7.91
CA CYS A 15 2.39 5.87 -8.38
C CYS A 15 2.64 6.37 -9.81
N GLN A 16 1.69 6.17 -10.71
CA GLN A 16 1.79 6.59 -12.12
C GLN A 16 1.30 8.03 -12.35
N LEU A 17 0.91 8.75 -11.30
CA LEU A 17 0.45 10.15 -11.38
C LEU A 17 1.42 11.16 -10.76
N CYS A 18 2.12 10.76 -9.69
CA CYS A 18 3.02 11.66 -8.94
C CYS A 18 4.41 11.08 -8.70
N ASP A 19 4.73 9.93 -9.33
CA ASP A 19 6.03 9.23 -9.20
C ASP A 19 6.43 8.84 -7.77
N LEU A 20 5.50 8.90 -6.80
CA LEU A 20 5.73 8.42 -5.45
C LEU A 20 6.17 6.95 -5.50
N ARG A 21 7.33 6.68 -4.90
CA ARG A 21 7.89 5.33 -4.78
C ARG A 21 8.10 4.97 -3.32
N SER A 22 7.61 3.80 -2.93
CA SER A 22 7.79 3.30 -1.57
C SER A 22 7.81 1.78 -1.56
N PRO A 23 8.65 1.15 -0.72
CA PRO A 23 8.59 -0.29 -0.52
C PRO A 23 7.24 -0.69 0.08
N TYR A 24 6.69 -1.82 -0.39
CA TYR A 24 5.50 -2.45 0.17
C TYR A 24 5.81 -3.88 0.60
N SER A 25 5.09 -4.36 1.62
CA SER A 25 5.23 -5.70 2.18
C SER A 25 4.09 -6.63 1.82
N TYR A 26 2.96 -6.11 1.33
CA TYR A 26 1.81 -6.92 0.91
C TYR A 26 0.97 -6.21 -0.16
N TYR A 27 0.34 -6.99 -1.03
CA TYR A 27 -0.67 -6.53 -1.99
C TYR A 27 -1.93 -7.41 -1.87
N GLY A 28 -3.09 -6.79 -1.73
CA GLY A 28 -4.38 -7.47 -1.69
C GLY A 28 -5.39 -6.82 -0.74
N GLN A 29 -6.57 -7.43 -0.63
CA GLN A 29 -7.67 -6.93 0.19
C GLN A 29 -7.58 -7.32 1.67
N LYS A 30 -6.81 -8.34 2.03
CA LYS A 30 -6.76 -8.90 3.39
C LYS A 30 -5.33 -8.82 3.94
N PRO A 31 -4.93 -7.66 4.47
CA PRO A 31 -3.61 -7.51 5.07
C PRO A 31 -3.38 -8.57 6.15
N PRO A 32 -2.21 -9.24 6.16
CA PRO A 32 -1.88 -10.21 7.18
C PRO A 32 -1.87 -9.52 8.56
N ASN A 33 -2.27 -10.24 9.60
CA ASN A 33 -2.32 -9.80 11.00
C ASN A 33 -3.45 -8.85 11.41
N THR A 34 -4.35 -8.46 10.52
CA THR A 34 -5.59 -7.76 10.90
C THR A 34 -6.74 -8.76 11.08
N ARG A 35 -7.10 -9.07 12.33
CA ARG A 35 -8.11 -10.10 12.65
C ARG A 35 -9.54 -9.77 12.18
N ALA A 36 -9.82 -8.57 11.68
CA ALA A 36 -11.19 -8.15 11.34
C ALA A 36 -11.32 -7.11 10.22
N ILE A 37 -10.24 -6.78 9.47
CA ILE A 37 -10.29 -5.72 8.44
C ILE A 37 -10.12 -6.34 7.05
N VAL A 38 -11.07 -6.05 6.17
CA VAL A 38 -11.02 -6.35 4.74
C VAL A 38 -11.13 -5.02 4.00
N LEU A 39 -10.18 -4.74 3.12
CA LEU A 39 -10.19 -3.57 2.26
C LEU A 39 -11.17 -3.80 1.09
N LEU A 40 -11.81 -2.73 0.64
CA LEU A 40 -12.74 -2.79 -0.50
C LEU A 40 -12.01 -3.11 -1.83
N GLU A 41 -10.72 -2.76 -1.90
CA GLU A 41 -9.88 -2.93 -3.09
C GLU A 41 -8.56 -3.64 -2.74
N GLU A 42 -7.91 -4.20 -3.76
CA GLU A 42 -6.54 -4.68 -3.61
C GLU A 42 -5.58 -3.50 -3.45
N CYS A 43 -4.96 -3.41 -2.28
CA CYS A 43 -4.10 -2.29 -1.93
C CYS A 43 -2.66 -2.72 -1.73
N PHE A 44 -1.73 -1.82 -2.04
CA PHE A 44 -0.33 -1.92 -1.68
C PHE A 44 -0.16 -1.40 -0.25
N VAL A 45 0.31 -2.27 0.64
CA VAL A 45 0.48 -1.93 2.06
C VAL A 45 1.91 -2.18 2.52
N THR A 46 2.36 -1.36 3.45
CA THR A 46 3.65 -1.51 4.13
C THR A 46 3.44 -1.51 5.64
N LYS A 47 4.41 -2.03 6.38
CA LYS A 47 4.40 -1.90 7.85
C LYS A 47 4.54 -0.44 8.22
N ASP A 48 3.79 0.00 9.22
CA ASP A 48 3.88 1.37 9.71
C ASP A 48 5.26 1.60 10.38
N PRO A 49 6.14 2.45 9.81
CA PRO A 49 7.46 2.69 10.39
C PRO A 49 7.41 3.54 11.67
N PHE A 50 6.27 4.18 11.96
CA PHE A 50 6.08 5.01 13.15
C PHE A 50 5.42 4.24 14.30
N SER A 51 4.89 3.04 14.02
CA SER A 51 4.32 2.17 15.04
C SER A 51 5.37 1.16 15.53
N PRO A 52 5.65 1.09 16.84
CA PRO A 52 6.46 -0.01 17.38
C PRO A 52 5.73 -1.37 17.29
N ASP A 53 4.40 -1.33 17.15
CA ASP A 53 3.56 -2.50 16.94
C ASP A 53 3.62 -2.95 15.48
N ARG A 54 4.07 -4.19 15.28
CA ARG A 54 4.28 -4.84 13.97
C ARG A 54 2.98 -5.23 13.27
N GLU A 55 1.84 -5.08 13.94
CA GLU A 55 0.52 -5.38 13.40
C GLU A 55 -0.12 -4.18 12.69
N LYS A 56 0.43 -2.96 12.88
CA LYS A 56 -0.05 -1.77 12.18
C LYS A 56 0.57 -1.66 10.78
N PHE A 57 -0.26 -1.27 9.83
CA PHE A 57 0.12 -1.09 8.43
C PHE A 57 -0.32 0.27 7.91
N LEU A 58 0.39 0.75 6.89
CA LEU A 58 0.04 1.91 6.10
C LEU A 58 -0.34 1.47 4.69
N ILE A 59 -1.41 2.06 4.17
CA ILE A 59 -1.83 1.88 2.78
C ILE A 59 -1.08 2.91 1.94
N LEU A 60 -0.35 2.43 0.92
CA LEU A 60 0.39 3.29 -0.01
C LEU A 60 -0.49 3.75 -1.17
N GLY A 61 -1.34 2.85 -1.67
CA GLY A 61 -2.17 3.07 -2.85
C GLY A 61 -2.90 1.80 -3.31
N SER A 62 -3.63 1.91 -4.41
CA SER A 62 -4.31 0.81 -5.09
C SER A 62 -4.17 0.93 -6.61
N GLU A 63 -4.73 -0.03 -7.34
CA GLU A 63 -4.87 0.05 -8.79
C GLU A 63 -6.28 0.54 -9.12
N CYS A 64 -6.40 1.65 -9.86
CA CYS A 64 -7.69 2.21 -10.22
C CYS A 64 -8.53 1.19 -11.01
N SER A 65 -9.73 0.87 -10.52
CA SER A 65 -10.63 -0.11 -11.16
C SER A 65 -11.03 0.26 -12.59
N LEU A 66 -11.08 1.56 -12.91
CA LEU A 66 -11.50 2.07 -14.23
C LEU A 66 -10.37 2.07 -15.27
N CYS A 67 -9.18 2.56 -14.89
CA CYS A 67 -8.07 2.78 -15.83
C CYS A 67 -6.83 1.93 -15.56
N ARG A 68 -6.87 1.09 -14.53
CA ARG A 68 -5.79 0.15 -14.14
C ARG A 68 -4.46 0.82 -13.82
N LYS A 69 -4.44 2.14 -13.58
CA LYS A 69 -3.25 2.87 -13.15
C LYS A 69 -3.04 2.69 -11.64
N ARG A 70 -1.80 2.48 -11.23
CA ARG A 70 -1.39 2.49 -9.82
C ARG A 70 -1.38 3.91 -9.30
N VAL A 71 -2.14 4.16 -8.25
CA VAL A 71 -2.37 5.49 -7.70
C VAL A 71 -2.20 5.45 -6.18
N CYS A 72 -1.47 6.43 -5.64
CA CYS A 72 -1.26 6.52 -4.20
C CYS A 72 -2.51 7.06 -3.50
N VAL A 73 -2.62 6.83 -2.18
CA VAL A 73 -3.67 7.42 -1.33
C VAL A 73 -3.55 8.95 -1.13
N GLY A 74 -2.57 9.59 -1.80
CA GLY A 74 -2.30 11.02 -1.72
C GLY A 74 -3.44 11.89 -2.23
N LEU A 75 -3.75 12.92 -1.45
CA LEU A 75 -4.84 13.88 -1.66
C LEU A 75 -4.65 14.66 -2.98
N LEU A 76 -5.71 14.70 -3.80
CA LEU A 76 -6.10 15.80 -4.71
C LEU A 76 -5.80 15.76 -6.23
N TRP A 77 -5.44 14.66 -6.89
CA TRP A 77 -5.27 14.68 -8.36
C TRP A 77 -6.04 13.65 -9.18
N SER A 78 -7.17 13.15 -8.67
CA SER A 78 -8.16 12.49 -9.55
C SER A 78 -9.57 12.57 -8.96
N PRO A 79 -10.56 13.15 -9.66
CA PRO A 79 -11.96 13.10 -9.23
C PRO A 79 -12.53 11.66 -9.16
N GLY A 80 -11.81 10.66 -9.69
CA GLY A 80 -12.17 9.24 -9.56
C GLY A 80 -11.66 8.54 -8.29
N ILE A 81 -10.67 9.09 -7.57
CA ILE A 81 -10.09 8.43 -6.38
C ILE A 81 -11.01 8.56 -5.15
N VAL A 82 -11.76 9.65 -5.04
CA VAL A 82 -12.71 9.86 -3.94
C VAL A 82 -13.87 8.85 -3.98
N SER A 83 -14.25 8.38 -5.17
CA SER A 83 -15.30 7.35 -5.33
C SER A 83 -14.86 5.94 -4.92
N LEU A 84 -13.57 5.67 -4.70
CA LEU A 84 -13.08 4.36 -4.28
C LEU A 84 -12.94 4.23 -2.75
N PHE A 85 -12.93 5.35 -2.02
CA PHE A 85 -12.75 5.37 -0.55
C PHE A 85 -13.98 5.89 0.23
N LEU A 86 -14.99 6.44 -0.44
CA LEU A 86 -16.31 6.74 0.14
C LEU A 86 -17.38 5.91 -0.56
N ASN A 87 -17.72 4.75 0.00
CA ASN A 87 -19.04 4.15 -0.14
C ASN A 87 -19.43 3.51 1.19
#